data_AF-A0A3D2R9H5-F1
#
_entry.id   AF-A0A3D2R9H5-F1
#
_cell.length_a   1.000
_cell.length_b   1.000
_cell.length_c   1.000
_cell.angle_alpha   90.00
_cell.angle_beta   90.00
_cell.angle_gamma   90.00
#
_symmetry.space_group_name_H-M   'P 1'
#
loop_
_entity.id
_entity.type
_entity.pdbx_description
1 polymer ?
#
loop_
_entity_poly.entity_id
_entity_poly.type
_entity_poly.pdbx_seq_one_letter_code
_entity_poly.pdbx_strand_id
1 'polypeptide(L)'
;QKGLLLGSFIKILGPIIVVLPGIIAYHMFPNLSAVDQAYPQLVSAVLPPALLGFFAAVIFGAILSSFNSVLNSSVTLFGIDIYKQHINPEADEATVVNKGKMFGVVLAIGAMVIAPFIANAGSLFDYLQEINGIYSIPILTIIVVGYLTKRVPAIAAKIGLLSGSLLYILSQFFLKPHYVSEALAAAKAEGITDPNTLSIIESQGYFGLHYLDVMAILFVLNVLIMLLIGKFYPRKEAYTIEYTKQVDIQPWAYTKPIGALIVLLVAAIYIYFR
;
A
#
# COMPACT_ATOMS: atom_id res chain seq x y z
N GLN A 1 -2.16 22.04 5.11
CA GLN A 1 -1.09 21.95 6.15
C GLN A 1 -1.63 21.54 7.51
N LYS A 2 -2.56 22.30 8.13
CA LYS A 2 -3.18 21.94 9.42
C LYS A 2 -3.75 20.51 9.44
N GLY A 3 -4.57 20.15 8.44
CA GLY A 3 -5.13 18.80 8.33
C GLY A 3 -4.08 17.70 8.15
N LEU A 4 -2.99 17.98 7.41
CA LEU A 4 -1.87 17.04 7.25
C LEU A 4 -1.20 16.78 8.61
N LEU A 5 -0.91 17.83 9.38
CA LEU A 5 -0.27 17.71 10.70
C LEU A 5 -1.17 16.99 11.71
N LEU A 6 -2.48 17.29 11.71
CA LEU A 6 -3.44 16.57 12.53
C LEU A 6 -3.50 15.08 12.15
N GLY A 7 -3.53 14.78 10.85
CA GLY A 7 -3.46 13.40 10.35
C GLY A 7 -2.17 12.69 10.77
N SER A 8 -1.02 13.36 10.69
CA SER A 8 0.25 12.83 11.18
C SER A 8 0.23 12.51 12.67
N PHE A 9 -0.38 13.39 13.50
CA PHE A 9 -0.54 13.14 14.92
C PHE A 9 -1.44 11.93 15.20
N ILE A 10 -2.61 11.84 14.55
CA ILE A 10 -3.54 10.70 14.73
C ILE A 10 -2.87 9.38 14.31
N LYS A 11 -2.04 9.38 13.26
CA LYS A 11 -1.31 8.19 12.83
C LYS A 11 -0.36 7.62 13.88
N ILE A 12 0.19 8.45 14.78
CA ILE A 12 1.03 7.97 15.88
C ILE A 12 0.23 7.09 16.85
N LEU A 13 -1.07 7.35 17.01
CA LEU A 13 -1.95 6.54 17.85
C LEU A 13 -2.32 5.20 17.18
N GLY A 14 -2.07 5.06 15.88
CA GLY A 14 -2.41 3.88 15.09
C GLY A 14 -1.95 2.57 15.74
N PRO A 15 -0.65 2.36 16.02
CA PRO A 15 -0.17 1.14 16.67
C PRO A 15 -0.85 0.83 18.01
N ILE A 16 -1.20 1.85 18.81
CA ILE A 16 -1.89 1.66 20.09
C ILE A 16 -3.33 1.17 19.85
N ILE A 17 -4.00 1.70 18.84
CA ILE A 17 -5.39 1.36 18.52
C ILE A 17 -5.52 0.02 17.80
N VAL A 18 -4.58 -0.32 16.91
CA VAL A 18 -4.69 -1.51 16.04
C VAL A 18 -3.70 -2.64 16.36
N VAL A 19 -2.43 -2.33 16.71
CA VAL A 19 -1.40 -3.36 16.94
C VAL A 19 -1.45 -3.91 18.36
N LEU A 20 -1.59 -3.04 19.36
CA LEU A 20 -1.61 -3.46 20.77
C LEU A 20 -2.74 -4.47 21.07
N PRO A 21 -3.99 -4.31 20.58
CA PRO A 21 -5.01 -5.35 20.69
C PRO A 21 -4.59 -6.68 20.05
N GLY A 22 -3.87 -6.66 18.93
CA GLY A 22 -3.33 -7.89 18.32
C GLY A 22 -2.32 -8.60 19.22
N ILE A 23 -1.44 -7.85 19.90
CA ILE A 23 -0.47 -8.41 20.85
C ILE A 23 -1.19 -9.04 22.05
N ILE A 24 -2.22 -8.36 22.59
CA ILE A 24 -3.02 -8.90 23.69
C ILE A 24 -3.72 -10.19 23.25
N ALA A 25 -4.33 -10.19 22.06
CA ALA A 25 -4.99 -11.37 21.49
C ALA A 25 -4.04 -12.55 21.31
N TYR A 26 -2.79 -12.32 20.87
CA TYR A 26 -1.77 -13.36 20.73
C TYR A 26 -1.50 -14.09 22.05
N HIS A 27 -1.42 -13.35 23.17
CA HIS A 27 -1.21 -13.95 24.48
C HIS A 27 -2.46 -14.63 25.07
N MET A 28 -3.65 -14.11 24.76
CA MET A 28 -4.92 -14.66 25.26
C MET A 28 -5.38 -15.89 24.46
N PHE A 29 -5.07 -15.95 23.17
CA PHE A 29 -5.56 -16.96 22.23
C PHE A 29 -4.39 -17.58 21.43
N PRO A 30 -3.57 -18.44 22.06
CA PRO A 30 -2.33 -18.95 21.46
C PRO A 30 -2.55 -19.86 20.23
N ASN A 31 -3.77 -20.39 20.02
CA ASN A 31 -4.11 -21.34 18.97
C ASN A 31 -5.11 -20.76 17.95
N LEU A 32 -4.97 -19.49 17.59
CA LEU A 32 -5.77 -18.84 16.55
C LEU A 32 -5.50 -19.47 15.19
N SER A 33 -6.54 -19.95 14.50
CA SER A 33 -6.43 -20.56 13.17
C SER A 33 -6.19 -19.53 12.06
N ALA A 34 -6.60 -18.29 12.27
CA ALA A 34 -6.41 -17.18 11.33
C ALA A 34 -6.01 -15.92 12.09
N VAL A 35 -4.86 -15.34 11.75
CA VAL A 35 -4.30 -14.14 12.43
C VAL A 35 -5.26 -12.94 12.38
N ASP A 36 -6.02 -12.80 11.29
CA ASP A 36 -6.99 -11.71 11.11
C ASP A 36 -8.22 -11.84 12.04
N GLN A 37 -8.43 -12.99 12.69
CA GLN A 37 -9.49 -13.18 13.69
C GLN A 37 -9.09 -12.71 15.09
N ALA A 38 -7.82 -12.35 15.31
CA ALA A 38 -7.32 -11.92 16.61
C ALA A 38 -8.12 -10.74 17.19
N TYR A 39 -8.39 -9.72 16.37
CA TYR A 39 -9.11 -8.53 16.83
C TYR A 39 -10.60 -8.82 17.14
N PRO A 40 -11.39 -9.45 16.25
CA PRO A 40 -12.75 -9.87 16.58
C PRO A 40 -12.85 -10.76 17.82
N GLN A 41 -11.91 -11.71 18.00
CA GLN A 41 -11.92 -12.63 19.14
C GLN A 41 -11.59 -11.93 20.46
N LEU A 42 -10.67 -10.97 20.45
CA LEU A 42 -10.42 -10.16 21.64
C LEU A 42 -11.62 -9.31 22.01
N VAL A 43 -12.27 -8.69 21.01
CA VAL A 43 -13.46 -7.87 21.25
C VAL A 43 -14.60 -8.71 21.84
N SER A 44 -14.82 -9.93 21.36
CA SER A 44 -15.84 -10.83 21.91
C SER A 44 -15.57 -11.28 23.33
N ALA A 45 -14.30 -11.39 23.73
CA ALA A 45 -13.91 -11.75 25.08
C ALA A 45 -13.95 -10.59 26.09
N VAL A 46 -13.75 -9.35 25.63
CA VAL A 46 -13.63 -8.17 26.51
C VAL A 46 -14.95 -7.39 26.63
N LEU A 47 -15.73 -7.28 25.56
CA LEU A 47 -16.93 -6.44 25.57
C LEU A 47 -18.16 -7.17 26.14
N PRO A 48 -19.03 -6.47 26.88
CA PRO A 48 -20.32 -7.02 27.31
C PRO A 48 -21.24 -7.27 26.09
N PRO A 49 -22.22 -8.19 26.19
CA PRO A 49 -23.06 -8.60 25.07
C PRO A 49 -23.73 -7.44 24.31
N ALA A 50 -24.18 -6.40 25.01
CA ALA A 50 -24.81 -5.22 24.40
C ALA A 50 -23.85 -4.44 23.48
N LEU A 51 -22.56 -4.39 23.81
CA LEU A 51 -21.55 -3.68 23.01
C LEU A 51 -21.01 -4.51 21.84
N LEU A 52 -21.21 -5.83 21.83
CA LEU A 52 -20.84 -6.68 20.70
C LEU A 52 -21.67 -6.37 19.46
N GLY A 53 -22.99 -6.23 19.61
CA GLY A 53 -23.87 -5.84 18.52
C GLY A 53 -23.55 -4.43 18.00
N PHE A 54 -23.27 -3.50 18.91
CA PHE A 54 -22.84 -2.15 18.55
C PHE A 54 -21.51 -2.17 17.78
N PHE A 55 -20.52 -2.92 18.26
CA PHE A 55 -19.24 -3.07 17.60
C PHE A 55 -19.38 -3.66 16.19
N ALA A 56 -20.17 -4.72 16.03
CA ALA A 56 -20.45 -5.32 14.73
C ALA A 56 -21.08 -4.30 13.76
N ALA A 57 -22.04 -3.48 14.24
CA ALA A 57 -22.65 -2.42 13.44
C ALA A 57 -21.64 -1.32 13.04
N VAL A 58 -20.76 -0.90 13.95
CA VAL A 58 -19.71 0.10 13.67
C VAL A 58 -18.72 -0.41 12.62
N ILE A 59 -18.23 -1.66 12.76
CA ILE A 59 -17.31 -2.26 11.79
C ILE A 59 -17.97 -2.39 10.42
N PHE A 60 -19.22 -2.87 10.38
CA PHE A 60 -19.98 -2.96 9.13
C PHE A 60 -20.14 -1.58 8.46
N GLY A 61 -20.50 -0.56 9.23
CA GLY A 61 -20.58 0.83 8.74
C GLY A 61 -19.25 1.36 8.22
N ALA A 62 -18.15 1.10 8.93
CA ALA A 62 -16.81 1.51 8.53
C ALA A 62 -16.33 0.82 7.23
N ILE A 63 -16.62 -0.47 7.07
CA ILE A 63 -16.34 -1.23 5.86
C ILE A 63 -17.14 -0.67 4.68
N LEU A 64 -18.45 -0.45 4.85
CA LEU A 64 -19.30 0.12 3.80
C LEU A 64 -18.86 1.54 3.41
N SER A 65 -18.48 2.37 4.39
CA SER A 65 -17.98 3.72 4.14
C SER A 65 -16.70 3.70 3.31
N SER A 66 -15.74 2.86 3.70
CA SER A 66 -14.46 2.73 3.00
C SER A 66 -14.64 2.14 1.59
N PHE A 67 -15.47 1.11 1.45
CA PHE A 67 -15.82 0.50 0.18
C PHE A 67 -16.47 1.51 -0.78
N ASN A 68 -17.47 2.26 -0.30
CA ASN A 68 -18.14 3.29 -1.08
C ASN A 68 -17.17 4.41 -1.51
N SER A 69 -16.24 4.80 -0.63
CA SER A 69 -15.23 5.81 -0.95
C SER A 69 -14.30 5.34 -2.08
N VAL A 70 -13.76 4.12 -1.98
CA VAL A 70 -12.88 3.54 -3.02
C VAL A 70 -13.64 3.34 -4.33
N LEU A 71 -14.88 2.84 -4.26
CA LEU A 71 -15.72 2.63 -5.43
C LEU A 71 -16.01 3.96 -6.15
N ASN A 72 -16.39 4.99 -5.40
CA ASN A 72 -16.67 6.31 -5.97
C ASN A 72 -15.43 6.92 -6.62
N SER A 73 -14.27 6.88 -5.95
CA SER A 73 -13.01 7.37 -6.53
C SER A 73 -12.63 6.61 -7.81
N SER A 74 -12.84 5.28 -7.84
CA SER A 74 -12.59 4.46 -9.03
C SER A 74 -13.54 4.79 -10.18
N VAL A 75 -14.82 5.03 -9.87
CA VAL A 75 -15.85 5.47 -10.83
C VAL A 75 -15.50 6.83 -11.43
N THR A 76 -15.07 7.79 -10.61
CA THR A 76 -14.66 9.12 -11.07
C THR A 76 -13.40 9.04 -11.93
N LEU A 77 -12.39 8.29 -11.50
CA LEU A 77 -11.14 8.09 -12.25
C LEU A 77 -11.43 7.45 -13.61
N PHE A 78 -12.23 6.38 -13.65
CA PHE A 78 -12.61 5.78 -14.92
C PHE A 78 -13.45 6.73 -15.78
N GLY A 79 -14.46 7.39 -15.22
CA GLY A 79 -15.36 8.26 -15.98
C GLY A 79 -14.64 9.46 -16.60
N ILE A 80 -13.85 10.18 -15.81
CA ILE A 80 -13.20 11.42 -16.24
C ILE A 80 -11.87 11.11 -16.94
N ASP A 81 -10.96 10.40 -16.28
CA ASP A 81 -9.57 10.28 -16.73
C ASP A 81 -9.39 9.22 -17.83
N ILE A 82 -10.28 8.23 -17.91
CA ILE A 82 -10.22 7.18 -18.94
C ILE A 82 -11.30 7.38 -20.00
N TYR A 83 -12.57 7.35 -19.62
CA TYR A 83 -13.68 7.37 -20.57
C TYR A 83 -13.78 8.71 -21.29
N LYS A 84 -13.92 9.83 -20.57
CA LYS A 84 -14.00 11.15 -21.20
C LYS A 84 -12.69 11.48 -21.91
N GLN A 85 -11.55 11.37 -21.23
CA GLN A 85 -10.28 11.84 -21.81
C GLN A 85 -9.76 10.99 -22.98
N HIS A 86 -10.00 9.67 -23.01
CA HIS A 86 -9.36 8.77 -23.98
C HIS A 86 -10.33 7.94 -24.84
N ILE A 87 -11.59 7.76 -24.45
CA ILE A 87 -12.56 6.93 -25.19
C ILE A 87 -13.57 7.78 -25.95
N ASN A 88 -14.20 8.76 -25.28
CA ASN A 88 -15.15 9.69 -25.89
C ASN A 88 -14.97 11.11 -25.32
N PRO A 89 -14.06 11.92 -25.93
CA PRO A 89 -13.79 13.30 -25.53
C PRO A 89 -15.02 14.22 -25.53
N GLU A 90 -15.95 13.97 -26.44
CA GLU A 90 -17.17 14.77 -26.63
C GLU A 90 -18.34 14.27 -25.76
N ALA A 91 -18.11 13.32 -24.85
CA ALA A 91 -19.15 12.82 -23.96
C ALA A 91 -19.67 13.93 -23.02
N ASP A 92 -20.99 14.08 -22.99
CA ASP A 92 -21.67 14.93 -22.02
C ASP A 92 -21.58 14.34 -20.61
N GLU A 93 -21.82 15.18 -19.59
CA GLU A 93 -21.66 14.79 -18.19
C GLU A 93 -22.53 13.60 -17.80
N ALA A 94 -23.76 13.53 -18.31
CA ALA A 94 -24.67 12.43 -18.00
C ALA A 94 -24.15 11.09 -18.54
N THR A 95 -23.58 11.07 -19.76
CA THR A 95 -22.96 9.87 -20.32
C THR A 95 -21.73 9.46 -19.51
N VAL A 96 -20.88 10.41 -19.12
CA VAL A 96 -19.68 10.12 -18.31
C VAL A 96 -20.06 9.49 -16.97
N VAL A 97 -21.05 10.07 -16.28
CA VAL A 97 -21.56 9.53 -15.00
C VAL A 97 -22.15 8.12 -15.20
N ASN A 98 -22.93 7.91 -16.25
CA ASN A 98 -23.55 6.61 -16.52
C ASN A 98 -22.51 5.52 -16.81
N LYS A 99 -21.49 5.83 -17.62
CA LYS A 99 -20.40 4.89 -17.91
C LYS A 99 -19.50 4.64 -16.72
N GLY A 100 -19.26 5.68 -15.91
CA GLY A 100 -18.62 5.54 -14.59
C GLY A 100 -19.39 4.59 -13.68
N LYS A 101 -20.69 4.79 -13.48
CA LYS A 101 -21.54 3.91 -12.65
C LYS A 101 -21.55 2.47 -13.14
N MET A 102 -21.63 2.26 -14.46
CA MET A 102 -21.55 0.93 -15.06
C MET A 102 -20.23 0.25 -14.74
N PHE A 103 -19.10 0.97 -14.88
CA PHE A 103 -17.79 0.47 -14.45
C PHE A 103 -17.77 0.14 -12.96
N GLY A 104 -18.34 0.99 -12.10
CA GLY A 104 -18.47 0.74 -10.67
C GLY A 104 -19.22 -0.56 -10.35
N VAL A 105 -20.33 -0.84 -11.04
CA VAL A 105 -21.08 -2.10 -10.87
C VAL A 105 -20.23 -3.30 -11.26
N VAL A 106 -19.54 -3.24 -12.41
CA VAL A 106 -18.64 -4.31 -12.86
C VAL A 106 -17.49 -4.52 -11.87
N LEU A 107 -16.88 -3.44 -11.39
CA LEU A 107 -15.80 -3.47 -10.41
C LEU A 107 -16.27 -4.09 -9.08
N ALA A 108 -17.46 -3.74 -8.60
CA ALA A 108 -18.03 -4.29 -7.39
C ALA A 108 -18.30 -5.80 -7.52
N ILE A 109 -18.85 -6.24 -8.65
CA ILE A 109 -19.06 -7.67 -8.93
C ILE A 109 -17.73 -8.41 -9.02
N GLY A 110 -16.74 -7.84 -9.72
CA GLY A 110 -15.40 -8.41 -9.80
C GLY A 110 -14.73 -8.56 -8.42
N ALA A 111 -14.85 -7.54 -7.56
CA ALA A 111 -14.36 -7.60 -6.19
C ALA A 111 -15.05 -8.70 -5.37
N MET A 112 -16.38 -8.87 -5.50
CA MET A 112 -17.11 -9.95 -4.83
C MET A 112 -16.66 -11.34 -5.31
N VAL A 113 -16.31 -11.48 -6.59
CA VAL A 113 -15.79 -12.73 -7.15
C VAL A 113 -14.38 -13.03 -6.64
N ILE A 114 -13.53 -12.00 -6.53
CA ILE A 114 -12.12 -12.17 -6.12
C ILE A 114 -11.99 -12.37 -4.60
N ALA A 115 -12.86 -11.76 -3.79
CA ALA A 115 -12.73 -11.77 -2.33
C ALA A 115 -12.54 -13.17 -1.69
N PRO A 116 -13.28 -14.23 -2.08
CA PRO A 116 -13.08 -15.58 -1.52
C PRO A 116 -11.69 -16.17 -1.81
N PHE A 117 -11.04 -15.77 -2.91
CA PHE A 117 -9.72 -16.29 -3.29
C PHE A 117 -8.60 -15.71 -2.41
N ILE A 118 -8.83 -14.57 -1.76
CA ILE A 118 -7.85 -13.92 -0.88
C ILE A 118 -7.97 -14.44 0.57
N ALA A 119 -9.08 -15.10 0.93
CA ALA A 119 -9.35 -15.57 2.29
C ALA A 119 -8.28 -16.54 2.84
N ASN A 120 -7.51 -17.21 1.98
CA ASN A 120 -6.45 -18.14 2.35
C ASN A 120 -5.03 -17.57 2.20
N ALA A 121 -4.88 -16.25 2.02
CA ALA A 121 -3.57 -15.60 1.80
C ALA A 121 -2.68 -15.50 3.07
N GLY A 122 -3.00 -16.23 4.15
CA GLY A 122 -2.33 -16.11 5.44
C GLY A 122 -2.73 -14.83 6.17
N SER A 123 -1.87 -13.81 6.09
CA SER A 123 -2.11 -12.46 6.63
C SER A 123 -2.65 -11.55 5.53
N LEU A 124 -3.91 -11.09 5.67
CA LEU A 124 -4.49 -10.16 4.70
C LEU A 124 -3.71 -8.86 4.61
N PHE A 125 -3.14 -8.39 5.73
CA PHE A 125 -2.32 -7.19 5.76
C PHE A 125 -1.06 -7.34 4.91
N ASP A 126 -0.33 -8.45 5.06
CA ASP A 126 0.92 -8.68 4.32
C ASP A 126 0.64 -8.87 2.83
N TYR A 127 -0.42 -9.61 2.48
CA TYR A 127 -0.87 -9.73 1.10
C TYR A 127 -1.19 -8.35 0.48
N LEU A 128 -1.93 -7.49 1.20
CA LEU A 128 -2.23 -6.14 0.72
C LEU A 128 -0.97 -5.29 0.57
N GLN A 129 0.00 -5.41 1.46
CA GLN A 129 1.29 -4.73 1.30
C GLN A 129 2.04 -5.22 0.05
N GLU A 130 2.09 -6.52 -0.18
CA GLU A 130 2.72 -7.11 -1.37
C GLU A 130 2.02 -6.68 -2.67
N ILE A 131 0.70 -6.54 -2.70
CA ILE A 131 0.00 -5.98 -3.87
C ILE A 131 0.29 -4.48 -4.02
N ASN A 132 0.31 -3.74 -2.92
CA ASN A 132 0.56 -2.30 -2.95
C ASN A 132 1.96 -1.94 -3.46
N GLY A 133 2.95 -2.79 -3.22
CA GLY A 133 4.31 -2.55 -3.72
C GLY A 133 4.44 -2.54 -5.24
N ILE A 134 3.53 -3.23 -5.96
CA ILE A 134 3.53 -3.28 -7.44
C ILE A 134 3.51 -1.85 -8.01
N TYR A 135 2.65 -0.99 -7.49
CA TYR A 135 2.50 0.38 -7.98
C TYR A 135 3.22 1.41 -7.10
N SER A 136 3.43 1.14 -5.81
CA SER A 136 4.03 2.12 -4.89
C SER A 136 5.47 2.47 -5.29
N ILE A 137 6.28 1.47 -5.64
CA ILE A 137 7.68 1.68 -6.05
C ILE A 137 7.80 2.52 -7.32
N PRO A 138 7.14 2.17 -8.43
CA PRO A 138 7.26 2.98 -9.64
C PRO A 138 6.68 4.38 -9.47
N ILE A 139 5.55 4.55 -8.78
CA ILE A 139 4.97 5.88 -8.54
C ILE A 139 5.91 6.75 -7.70
N LEU A 140 6.47 6.19 -6.61
CA LEU A 140 7.46 6.88 -5.79
C LEU A 140 8.68 7.28 -6.63
N THR A 141 9.16 6.38 -7.48
CA THR A 141 10.29 6.64 -8.39
C THR A 141 10.02 7.82 -9.31
N ILE A 142 8.84 7.84 -9.95
CA ILE A 142 8.44 8.92 -10.85
C ILE A 142 8.37 10.26 -10.12
N ILE A 143 7.81 10.28 -8.91
CA ILE A 143 7.70 11.50 -8.09
C ILE A 143 9.09 12.00 -7.69
N VAL A 144 9.96 11.12 -7.19
CA VAL A 144 11.31 11.49 -6.75
C VAL A 144 12.14 12.00 -7.93
N VAL A 145 12.18 11.26 -9.04
CA VAL A 145 12.94 11.68 -10.23
C VAL A 145 12.35 12.95 -10.84
N GLY A 146 11.03 13.07 -10.91
CA GLY A 146 10.34 14.26 -11.44
C GLY A 146 10.55 15.52 -10.59
N TYR A 147 10.70 15.36 -9.27
CA TYR A 147 10.99 16.47 -8.37
C TYR A 147 12.47 16.88 -8.39
N LEU A 148 13.38 15.90 -8.41
CA LEU A 148 14.82 16.14 -8.35
C LEU A 148 15.45 16.47 -9.70
N THR A 149 14.80 16.14 -10.82
CA THR A 149 15.34 16.36 -12.16
C THR A 149 14.34 17.10 -13.06
N LYS A 150 14.85 18.02 -13.88
CA LYS A 150 14.02 18.82 -14.82
C LYS A 150 14.07 18.33 -16.26
N ARG A 151 14.98 17.40 -16.58
CA ARG A 151 15.28 16.97 -17.96
C ARG A 151 14.89 15.54 -18.30
N VAL A 152 14.40 14.76 -17.34
CA VAL A 152 13.89 13.41 -17.62
C VAL A 152 12.58 13.50 -18.42
N PRO A 153 12.46 12.81 -19.57
CA PRO A 153 11.28 12.89 -20.44
C PRO A 153 10.10 12.08 -19.90
N ALA A 154 8.88 12.40 -20.35
CA ALA A 154 7.66 11.67 -19.97
C ALA A 154 7.70 10.17 -20.35
N ILE A 155 8.43 9.81 -21.41
CA ILE A 155 8.61 8.40 -21.80
C ILE A 155 9.38 7.60 -20.74
N ALA A 156 10.33 8.24 -20.04
CA ALA A 156 11.05 7.60 -18.94
C ALA A 156 10.11 7.29 -17.77
N ALA A 157 9.12 8.14 -17.49
CA ALA A 157 8.10 7.86 -16.47
C ALA A 157 7.19 6.68 -16.87
N LYS A 158 6.78 6.59 -18.15
CA LYS A 158 5.99 5.45 -18.64
C LYS A 158 6.78 4.13 -18.57
N ILE A 159 8.04 4.15 -19.02
CA ILE A 159 8.93 2.98 -18.95
C ILE A 159 9.25 2.64 -17.50
N GLY A 160 9.52 3.61 -16.64
CA GLY A 160 9.75 3.41 -15.20
C GLY A 160 8.53 2.86 -14.48
N LEU A 161 7.31 3.25 -14.88
CA LEU A 161 6.08 2.65 -14.37
C LEU A 161 5.99 1.17 -14.75
N LEU A 162 6.16 0.86 -16.04
CA LEU A 162 6.03 -0.50 -16.54
C LEU A 162 7.14 -1.42 -16.03
N SER A 163 8.39 -0.99 -16.12
CA SER A 163 9.56 -1.76 -15.68
C SER A 163 9.58 -1.93 -14.15
N GLY A 164 9.28 -0.88 -13.38
CA GLY A 164 9.17 -0.98 -11.92
C GLY A 164 8.11 -2.00 -11.49
N SER A 165 6.90 -1.92 -12.06
CA SER A 165 5.83 -2.90 -11.78
C SER A 165 6.22 -4.32 -12.18
N LEU A 166 6.81 -4.50 -13.37
CA LEU A 166 7.17 -5.82 -13.89
C LEU A 166 8.31 -6.47 -13.09
N LEU A 167 9.35 -5.69 -12.75
CA LEU A 167 10.48 -6.16 -11.95
C LEU A 167 10.02 -6.56 -10.54
N TYR A 168 9.10 -5.78 -9.97
CA TYR A 168 8.49 -6.12 -8.69
C TYR A 168 7.66 -7.41 -8.77
N ILE A 169 6.81 -7.54 -9.80
CA ILE A 169 6.00 -8.74 -9.99
C ILE A 169 6.91 -9.97 -10.15
N LEU A 170 7.94 -9.88 -11.00
CA LEU A 170 8.92 -10.95 -11.20
C LEU A 170 9.62 -11.31 -9.90
N SER A 171 10.05 -10.33 -9.13
CA SER A 171 10.75 -10.56 -7.87
C SER A 171 9.85 -11.20 -6.80
N GLN A 172 8.67 -10.63 -6.52
CA GLN A 172 7.83 -11.04 -5.40
C GLN A 172 6.94 -12.25 -5.70
N PHE A 173 6.42 -12.38 -6.92
CA PHE A 173 5.46 -13.43 -7.26
C PHE A 173 6.08 -14.61 -8.03
N PHE A 174 7.31 -14.49 -8.52
CA PHE A 174 7.99 -15.58 -9.23
C PHE A 174 9.29 -16.00 -8.54
N LEU A 175 10.25 -15.08 -8.35
CA LEU A 175 11.56 -15.42 -7.79
C LEU A 175 11.45 -15.81 -6.31
N LYS A 176 10.77 -15.03 -5.48
CA LYS A 176 10.61 -15.32 -4.05
C LYS A 176 10.00 -16.71 -3.81
N PRO A 177 8.83 -17.07 -4.37
CA PRO A 177 8.28 -18.42 -4.20
C PRO A 177 9.19 -19.53 -4.71
N HIS A 178 9.89 -19.31 -5.83
CA HIS A 178 10.80 -20.29 -6.41
C HIS A 178 11.95 -20.60 -5.44
N TYR A 179 12.71 -19.59 -5.00
CA TYR A 179 13.84 -19.79 -4.10
C TYR A 179 13.42 -20.31 -2.72
N VAL A 180 12.29 -19.84 -2.19
CA VAL A 180 11.74 -20.36 -0.92
C VAL A 180 11.38 -21.84 -1.06
N SER A 181 10.73 -22.24 -2.17
CA SER A 181 10.36 -23.63 -2.39
C SER A 181 11.57 -24.55 -2.55
N GLU A 182 12.64 -24.08 -3.20
CA GLU A 182 13.90 -24.81 -3.33
C GLU A 182 14.59 -24.97 -1.98
N ALA A 183 14.65 -23.91 -1.17
CA ALA A 183 15.24 -23.96 0.17
C ALA A 183 14.48 -24.94 1.09
N LEU A 184 13.14 -24.95 1.04
CA LEU A 184 12.31 -25.88 1.80
C LEU A 184 12.44 -27.33 1.28
N ALA A 185 12.57 -27.52 -0.03
CA ALA A 185 12.82 -28.84 -0.61
C ALA A 185 14.18 -29.40 -0.18
N ALA A 186 15.22 -28.57 -0.16
CA ALA A 186 16.54 -28.93 0.35
C ALA A 186 16.49 -29.30 1.85
N ALA A 187 15.83 -28.50 2.67
CA ALA A 187 15.64 -28.78 4.10
C ALA A 187 14.94 -30.13 4.33
N LYS A 188 13.89 -30.42 3.55
CA LYS A 188 13.19 -31.70 3.61
C LYS A 188 14.07 -32.87 3.20
N ALA A 189 14.96 -32.69 2.21
CA ALA A 189 15.90 -33.72 1.78
C ALA A 189 16.95 -34.03 2.86
N GLU A 190 17.30 -33.05 3.69
CA GLU A 190 18.17 -33.21 4.86
C GLU A 190 17.45 -33.78 6.09
N GLY A 191 16.14 -34.07 5.99
CA GLY A 191 15.34 -34.63 7.09
C GLY A 191 14.91 -33.59 8.13
N ILE A 192 15.08 -32.30 7.85
CA ILE A 192 14.64 -31.21 8.73
C ILE A 192 13.11 -31.14 8.69
N THR A 193 12.47 -31.40 9.83
CA THR A 193 11.01 -31.40 10.00
C THR A 193 10.53 -30.51 11.15
N ASP A 194 11.46 -29.91 11.89
CA ASP A 194 11.15 -29.01 12.98
C ASP A 194 10.50 -27.71 12.47
N PRO A 195 9.29 -27.34 12.94
CA PRO A 195 8.56 -26.16 12.44
C PRO A 195 9.31 -24.84 12.61
N ASN A 196 10.08 -24.68 13.71
CA ASN A 196 10.82 -23.44 13.95
C ASN A 196 12.01 -23.31 13.00
N THR A 197 12.68 -24.42 12.71
CA THR A 197 13.80 -24.45 11.77
C THR A 197 13.30 -24.21 10.33
N LEU A 198 12.16 -24.78 9.96
CA LEU A 198 11.55 -24.57 8.65
C LEU A 198 11.11 -23.12 8.42
N SER A 199 10.56 -22.44 9.44
CA SER A 199 10.16 -21.02 9.31
C SER A 199 11.37 -20.09 9.15
N ILE A 200 12.50 -20.41 9.81
CA ILE A 200 13.76 -19.70 9.59
C ILE A 200 14.24 -19.89 8.14
N ILE A 201 14.23 -21.13 7.63
CA ILE A 201 14.63 -21.43 6.25
C ILE A 201 13.71 -20.74 5.25
N GLU A 202 12.40 -20.71 5.50
CA GLU A 202 11.43 -19.97 4.68
C GLU A 202 11.76 -18.47 4.63
N SER A 203 12.03 -17.86 5.78
CA SER A 203 12.40 -16.44 5.86
C SER A 203 13.73 -16.12 5.18
N GLN A 204 14.66 -17.08 5.13
CA GLN A 204 15.98 -16.94 4.52
C GLN A 204 16.01 -17.37 3.06
N GLY A 205 14.99 -18.08 2.58
CA GLY A 205 14.95 -18.71 1.26
C GLY A 205 15.13 -17.71 0.12
N TYR A 206 14.72 -16.45 0.30
CA TYR A 206 14.95 -15.39 -0.69
C TYR A 206 16.17 -14.52 -0.34
N PHE A 207 17.35 -15.15 -0.26
CA PHE A 207 18.63 -14.49 0.09
C PHE A 207 18.62 -13.76 1.44
N GLY A 208 17.71 -14.13 2.34
CA GLY A 208 17.45 -13.39 3.59
C GLY A 208 16.90 -11.98 3.40
N LEU A 209 16.45 -11.62 2.21
CA LEU A 209 15.90 -10.30 1.92
C LEU A 209 14.47 -10.19 2.44
N HIS A 210 14.23 -9.20 3.29
CA HIS A 210 12.87 -8.84 3.67
C HIS A 210 12.20 -8.12 2.50
N TYR A 211 10.86 -8.17 2.48
CA TYR A 211 10.03 -7.48 1.50
C TYR A 211 10.44 -6.00 1.26
N LEU A 212 10.77 -5.29 2.34
CA LEU A 212 11.21 -3.89 2.30
C LEU A 212 12.58 -3.70 1.65
N ASP A 213 13.50 -4.65 1.81
CA ASP A 213 14.82 -4.58 1.17
C ASP A 213 14.67 -4.70 -0.34
N VAL A 214 13.80 -5.60 -0.78
CA VAL A 214 13.48 -5.78 -2.20
C VAL A 214 12.86 -4.53 -2.78
N MET A 215 11.91 -3.92 -2.07
CA MET A 215 11.34 -2.62 -2.42
C MET A 215 12.41 -1.54 -2.61
N ALA A 216 13.39 -1.46 -1.70
CA ALA A 216 14.48 -0.49 -1.79
C ALA A 216 15.41 -0.75 -2.99
N ILE A 217 15.79 -2.01 -3.23
CA ILE A 217 16.61 -2.41 -4.38
C ILE A 217 15.89 -2.07 -5.69
N LEU A 218 14.61 -2.41 -5.80
CA LEU A 218 13.81 -2.13 -6.99
C LEU A 218 13.59 -0.64 -7.21
N PHE A 219 13.43 0.14 -6.14
CA PHE A 219 13.39 1.59 -6.22
C PHE A 219 14.67 2.15 -6.84
N VAL A 220 15.84 1.75 -6.33
CA VAL A 220 17.14 2.20 -6.88
C VAL A 220 17.29 1.78 -8.34
N LEU A 221 16.97 0.53 -8.68
CA LEU A 221 17.03 0.02 -10.04
C LEU A 221 16.12 0.83 -10.98
N ASN A 222 14.90 1.14 -10.55
CA ASN A 222 13.95 1.90 -11.35
C ASN A 222 14.37 3.37 -11.51
N VAL A 223 14.96 3.98 -10.47
CA VAL A 223 15.59 5.31 -10.57
C VAL A 223 16.70 5.28 -11.62
N LEU A 224 17.57 4.27 -11.60
CA LEU A 224 18.66 4.13 -12.58
C LEU A 224 18.11 4.01 -14.00
N ILE A 225 17.07 3.21 -14.22
CA ILE A 225 16.40 3.10 -15.53
C ILE A 225 15.91 4.48 -16.00
N MET A 226 15.19 5.21 -15.16
CA MET A 226 14.69 6.54 -15.52
C MET A 226 15.81 7.56 -15.80
N LEU A 227 16.88 7.56 -15.00
CA LEU A 227 18.01 8.46 -15.19
C LEU A 227 18.84 8.10 -16.42
N LEU A 228 19.00 6.82 -16.74
CA LEU A 228 19.65 6.36 -17.97
C LEU A 228 18.87 6.83 -19.19
N ILE A 229 17.55 6.66 -19.21
CA ILE A 229 16.70 7.18 -20.29
C ILE A 229 16.81 8.71 -20.36
N GLY A 230 16.80 9.40 -19.22
CA GLY A 230 17.00 10.85 -19.16
C GLY A 230 18.38 11.32 -19.66
N LYS A 231 19.42 10.48 -19.52
CA LYS A 231 20.76 10.77 -20.03
C LYS A 231 20.86 10.59 -21.54
N PHE A 232 20.25 9.54 -22.09
CA PHE A 232 20.28 9.25 -23.53
C PHE A 232 19.25 10.03 -24.34
N TYR A 233 18.09 10.32 -23.74
CA TYR A 233 16.97 11.02 -24.38
C TYR A 233 16.46 12.18 -23.50
N PRO A 234 17.30 13.18 -23.17
CA PRO A 234 16.88 14.30 -22.34
C PRO A 234 15.79 15.14 -23.02
N ARG A 235 14.91 15.75 -22.22
CA ARG A 235 14.00 16.80 -22.71
C ARG A 235 14.81 17.95 -23.29
N LYS A 236 14.35 18.47 -24.44
CA LYS A 236 14.93 19.67 -25.08
C LYS A 236 14.85 20.89 -24.16
N GLU A 237 13.73 21.03 -23.45
CA GLU A 237 13.49 22.11 -22.50
C GLU A 237 13.30 21.58 -21.08
N ALA A 238 13.83 22.32 -20.11
CA ALA A 238 13.67 22.00 -18.70
C ALA A 238 12.20 22.14 -18.29
N TYR A 239 11.69 21.16 -17.56
CA TYR A 239 10.33 21.21 -17.03
C TYR A 239 10.14 22.40 -16.10
N THR A 240 9.08 23.17 -16.36
CA THR A 240 8.60 24.26 -15.52
C THR A 240 7.33 23.80 -14.80
N ILE A 241 7.33 23.96 -13.48
CA ILE A 241 6.13 23.67 -12.68
C ILE A 241 5.16 24.83 -12.90
N GLU A 242 4.04 24.58 -13.56
CA GLU A 242 2.97 25.56 -13.70
C GLU A 242 2.19 25.64 -12.38
N TYR A 243 2.22 26.80 -11.75
CA TYR A 243 1.42 27.06 -10.57
C TYR A 243 0.03 27.50 -10.99
N THR A 244 -0.97 26.64 -10.76
CA THR A 244 -2.36 26.87 -11.15
C THR A 244 -3.05 28.01 -10.38
N LYS A 245 -2.43 28.54 -9.31
CA LYS A 245 -2.95 29.60 -8.42
C LYS A 245 -4.32 29.30 -7.79
N GLN A 246 -4.80 28.06 -7.86
CA GLN A 246 -6.12 27.66 -7.38
C GLN A 246 -6.20 27.52 -5.85
N VAL A 247 -5.06 27.42 -5.16
CA VAL A 247 -5.00 27.22 -3.71
C VAL A 247 -3.89 28.08 -3.12
N ASP A 248 -4.16 28.80 -2.04
CA ASP A 248 -3.14 29.56 -1.32
C ASP A 248 -2.05 28.63 -0.74
N ILE A 249 -0.79 28.91 -1.09
CA ILE A 249 0.40 28.16 -0.66
C ILE A 249 1.12 28.81 0.52
N GLN A 250 0.59 29.90 1.09
CA GLN A 250 1.18 30.53 2.28
C GLN A 250 1.31 29.51 3.42
N PRO A 251 2.54 29.25 3.93
CA PRO A 251 2.73 28.30 5.00
C PRO A 251 2.07 28.80 6.29
N TRP A 252 1.34 27.92 6.96
CA TRP A 252 0.84 28.17 8.30
C TRP A 252 2.03 28.34 9.26
N ALA A 253 2.01 29.41 10.05
CA ALA A 253 3.12 29.80 10.92
C ALA A 253 3.62 28.67 11.84
N TYR A 254 2.71 27.83 12.33
CA TYR A 254 3.04 26.75 13.26
C TYR A 254 3.41 25.42 12.60
N THR A 255 3.52 25.36 11.27
CA THR A 255 3.84 24.11 10.57
C THR A 255 5.18 23.53 11.00
N LYS A 256 6.22 24.36 11.13
CA LYS A 256 7.56 23.93 11.58
C LYS A 256 7.59 23.47 13.04
N PRO A 257 7.11 24.24 14.05
CA PRO A 257 7.17 23.82 15.44
C PRO A 257 6.33 22.57 15.72
N ILE A 258 5.12 22.47 15.15
CA ILE A 258 4.28 21.27 15.33
C ILE A 258 4.89 20.06 14.62
N GLY A 259 5.46 20.25 13.43
CA GLY A 259 6.20 19.20 12.74
C GLY A 259 7.38 18.68 13.58
N ALA A 260 8.17 19.59 14.17
CA ALA A 260 9.28 19.23 15.05
C ALA A 260 8.80 18.46 16.30
N LEU A 261 7.70 18.90 16.91
CA LEU A 261 7.10 18.20 18.05
C LEU A 261 6.70 16.76 17.69
N ILE A 262 6.06 16.56 16.54
CA ILE A 262 5.67 15.23 16.05
C ILE A 262 6.90 14.35 15.84
N VAL A 263 7.96 14.88 15.21
CA VAL A 263 9.22 14.14 15.00
C VAL A 263 9.87 13.76 16.32
N LEU A 264 9.94 14.67 17.29
CA LEU A 264 10.50 14.40 18.61
C LEU A 264 9.69 13.33 19.36
N LEU A 265 8.36 13.37 19.26
CA LEU A 265 7.49 12.37 19.88
C LEU A 265 7.72 10.99 19.27
N VAL A 266 7.81 10.88 17.94
CA VAL A 266 8.14 9.61 17.27
C VAL A 266 9.52 9.12 17.72
N ALA A 267 10.55 9.99 17.70
CA ALA A 267 11.89 9.61 18.13
C ALA A 267 11.91 9.13 19.60
N ALA A 268 11.18 9.80 20.49
CA ALA A 268 11.05 9.41 21.89
C ALA A 268 10.40 8.03 22.05
N ILE A 269 9.37 7.70 21.26
CA ILE A 269 8.75 6.36 21.25
C ILE A 269 9.79 5.31 20.86
N TYR A 270 10.54 5.53 19.76
CA TYR A 270 11.57 4.58 19.33
C TYR A 270 12.69 4.41 20.36
N ILE A 271 13.11 5.48 21.03
CA ILE A 271 14.12 5.42 22.09
C ILE A 271 13.59 4.67 23.32
N TYR A 272 12.32 4.87 23.68
CA TYR A 272 11.70 4.22 24.84
C TYR A 272 11.53 2.72 24.66
N PHE A 273 11.23 2.25 23.43
CA PHE A 273 11.01 0.83 23.12
C PHE A 273 12.26 0.10 22.56
N ARG A 274 13.42 0.77 22.52
CA ARG A 274 14.69 0.15 22.11
C ARG A 274 15.34 -0.61 23.26
#